data_AF-A0A9R1AIE5-F1
#
_entry.id   AF-A0A9R1AIE5-F1
#
_cell.length_a   1.000
_cell.length_b   1.000
_cell.length_c   1.000
_cell.angle_alpha   90.00
_cell.angle_beta   90.00
_cell.angle_gamma   90.00
#
_symmetry.space_group_name_H-M   'P 1'
#
loop_
_entity.id
_entity.type
_entity.pdbx_description
1 polymer ?
#
loop_
_entity_poly.entity_id
_entity_poly.type
_entity_poly.pdbx_seq_one_letter_code
_entity_poly.pdbx_strand_id
1 'polypeptide(L)'
;MAKSSSVLNSTKSIFLCLSPSDVSCSMNHLPSYHSCSVKYYMNTVLFLRRNYVNIADMGLVLHIQCALLYTTIYGQRRIRVINISLPCTSILSNLFRCADLEAQFTYVVKQAANGIPSSSLSQVRDQVTSTCINILQSYRQYCASVSSSGQLILPEALKLLPLYTLALTKSIGLRNDGRLDDRSYWVSIVSSVSVSLAVPLVFPRMIALHDLTSRDDEDPLIPNPLTLNSENIQDNGIYLLENGEDGFIHVGNAVNPATLEQIFGFSFLAGAPNLLVLEQFDNVLSRKVNEVVNEIRRQRCSYLRLRLCQKGDPSGDFFRSLLVEDKAPGGLSYVEFLVHVHRQIQSKMT
;
A
#
# COMPACT_ATOMS: atom_id res chain seq x y z
N MET A 1 38.74 13.30 -38.21
CA MET A 1 38.43 12.12 -37.37
C MET A 1 38.24 12.59 -35.93
N ALA A 2 37.03 13.02 -35.58
CA ALA A 2 36.67 13.41 -34.22
C ALA A 2 35.79 12.30 -33.63
N LYS A 3 36.24 11.70 -32.53
CA LYS A 3 35.52 10.62 -31.83
C LYS A 3 34.29 11.20 -31.13
N SER A 4 33.15 10.59 -31.44
CA SER A 4 31.84 10.81 -30.83
C SER A 4 31.87 10.44 -29.34
N SER A 5 31.52 11.38 -28.46
CA SER A 5 31.13 11.12 -27.07
C SER A 5 29.60 10.96 -27.01
N SER A 6 29.14 9.72 -26.96
CA SER A 6 27.75 9.37 -26.69
C SER A 6 27.41 9.65 -25.22
N VAL A 7 26.80 10.81 -24.94
CA VAL A 7 26.24 11.12 -23.62
C VAL A 7 24.95 10.33 -23.42
N LEU A 8 24.93 9.46 -22.41
CA LEU A 8 23.75 8.72 -21.98
C LEU A 8 22.62 9.69 -21.57
N ASN A 9 21.50 9.63 -22.30
CA ASN A 9 20.22 10.22 -21.91
C ASN A 9 19.63 9.48 -20.69
N SER A 10 20.06 9.83 -19.48
CA SER A 10 19.37 9.39 -18.26
C SER A 10 18.17 10.28 -17.98
N THR A 11 16.96 9.74 -18.15
CA THR A 11 15.71 10.43 -17.82
C THR A 11 15.52 10.40 -16.30
N LYS A 12 15.66 11.54 -15.62
CA LYS A 12 15.40 11.66 -14.17
C LYS A 12 13.96 12.11 -13.96
N SER A 13 13.17 11.29 -13.24
CA SER A 13 11.77 11.58 -12.90
C SER A 13 11.67 12.07 -11.45
N ILE A 14 10.93 13.15 -11.21
CA ILE A 14 10.53 13.60 -9.87
C ILE A 14 9.06 13.21 -9.68
N PHE A 15 8.73 12.63 -8.52
CA PHE A 15 7.38 12.18 -8.20
C PHE A 15 6.79 13.07 -7.13
N LEU A 16 5.60 13.61 -7.40
CA LEU A 16 4.79 14.32 -6.42
C LEU A 16 3.45 13.64 -6.33
N CYS A 17 3.09 13.18 -5.13
CA CYS A 17 1.71 12.92 -4.79
C CYS A 17 1.17 14.14 -4.05
N LEU A 18 0.05 14.68 -4.51
CA LEU A 18 -0.74 15.66 -3.76
C LEU A 18 -1.90 14.91 -3.12
N SER A 19 -1.78 14.53 -1.84
CA SER A 19 -2.94 14.07 -1.06
C SER A 19 -3.65 15.28 -0.42
N PRO A 20 -4.99 15.30 -0.37
CA PRO A 20 -5.72 16.34 0.38
C PRO A 20 -5.37 16.39 1.88
N SER A 21 -4.81 15.32 2.44
CA SER A 21 -4.42 15.21 3.86
C SER A 21 -3.15 15.97 4.23
N ASP A 22 -2.31 16.33 3.25
CA ASP A 22 -0.95 16.84 3.52
C ASP A 22 -0.89 18.37 3.62
N VAL A 23 -2.05 19.02 3.74
CA VAL A 23 -2.19 20.47 3.83
C VAL A 23 -2.55 20.86 5.27
N SER A 24 -1.57 21.35 6.03
CA SER A 24 -1.84 22.13 7.22
C SER A 24 -2.58 23.41 6.80
N CYS A 25 -3.89 23.43 7.06
CA CYS A 25 -4.72 24.60 6.77
C CYS A 25 -4.56 25.60 7.92
N SER A 26 -3.75 26.64 7.73
CA SER A 26 -3.77 27.82 8.60
C SER A 26 -5.02 28.65 8.30
N MET A 27 -6.18 28.21 8.82
CA MET A 27 -7.38 29.05 8.84
C MET A 27 -7.30 30.04 10.00
N ASN A 28 -6.63 31.17 9.78
CA ASN A 28 -6.85 32.35 10.60
C ASN A 28 -8.01 33.16 10.00
N HIS A 29 -9.06 33.34 10.81
CA HIS A 29 -10.28 34.14 10.60
C HIS A 29 -11.40 33.58 9.70
N LEU A 30 -12.45 33.01 10.32
CA LEU A 30 -13.87 33.44 10.25
C LEU A 30 -14.78 32.49 11.06
N PRO A 31 -15.96 32.95 11.54
CA PRO A 31 -16.65 32.37 12.70
C PRO A 31 -17.47 31.11 12.41
N SER A 32 -17.55 30.32 13.47
CA SER A 32 -18.27 29.07 13.69
C SER A 32 -19.75 29.11 13.29
N TYR A 33 -20.14 28.31 12.28
CA TYR A 33 -21.50 27.77 12.15
C TYR A 33 -21.48 26.38 11.50
N HIS A 34 -22.02 25.40 12.24
CA HIS A 34 -22.42 24.03 11.86
C HIS A 34 -21.46 23.21 10.97
N SER A 35 -20.67 22.35 11.61
CA SER A 35 -19.90 21.28 11.00
C SER A 35 -20.80 20.17 10.45
N CYS A 36 -21.41 20.37 9.28
CA CYS A 36 -21.89 19.27 8.46
C CYS A 36 -20.71 18.79 7.61
N SER A 37 -19.95 17.82 8.13
CA SER A 37 -18.77 17.25 7.46
C SER A 37 -19.21 16.27 6.37
N VAL A 38 -19.73 16.80 5.26
CA VAL A 38 -19.89 16.02 4.03
C VAL A 38 -18.52 15.93 3.37
N LYS A 39 -17.73 14.91 3.76
CA LYS A 39 -16.47 14.53 3.11
C LYS A 39 -16.77 14.07 1.68
N TYR A 40 -16.78 14.99 0.73
CA TYR A 40 -16.70 14.61 -0.68
C TYR A 40 -15.31 14.04 -0.96
N TYR A 41 -15.24 12.72 -1.12
CA TYR A 41 -14.06 11.97 -1.56
C TYR A 41 -13.70 12.34 -3.01
N MET A 42 -13.13 13.53 -3.22
CA MET A 42 -12.35 13.81 -4.43
C MET A 42 -10.96 13.15 -4.27
N ASN A 43 -10.94 11.82 -4.24
CA ASN A 43 -9.73 11.01 -4.09
C ASN A 43 -8.91 10.91 -5.39
N THR A 44 -9.25 11.66 -6.45
CA THR A 44 -8.49 11.65 -7.70
C THR A 44 -7.10 12.26 -7.49
N VAL A 45 -6.12 11.44 -7.11
CA VAL A 45 -4.71 11.80 -7.10
C VAL A 45 -4.22 11.84 -8.54
N LEU A 46 -3.97 13.06 -9.04
CA LEU A 46 -3.29 13.29 -10.31
C LEU A 46 -1.79 13.00 -10.14
N PHE A 47 -1.31 11.93 -10.76
CA PHE A 47 0.13 11.66 -10.84
C PHE A 47 0.71 12.40 -12.04
N LEU A 48 1.53 13.41 -11.77
CA LEU A 48 2.28 14.10 -12.79
C LEU A 48 3.66 13.45 -12.93
N ARG A 49 3.86 12.71 -14.02
CA ARG A 49 5.20 12.29 -14.44
C ARG A 49 5.81 13.41 -15.27
N ARG A 50 6.91 14.00 -14.80
CA ARG A 50 7.66 15.01 -15.54
C ARG A 50 9.03 14.45 -15.91
N ASN A 51 9.33 14.43 -17.21
CA ASN A 51 10.66 14.15 -17.74
C ASN A 51 11.37 15.49 -17.94
N TYR A 52 12.51 15.71 -17.28
CA TYR A 52 13.30 16.92 -17.48
C TYR A 52 14.32 16.69 -18.61
N VAL A 53 14.25 17.53 -19.65
CA VAL A 53 15.18 17.53 -20.79
C VAL A 53 16.39 18.45 -20.52
N ASN A 54 16.28 19.41 -19.60
CA ASN A 54 17.36 20.30 -19.22
C ASN A 54 17.32 20.59 -17.72
N ILE A 55 18.24 20.00 -16.95
CA ILE A 55 18.35 20.17 -15.48
C ILE A 55 19.34 21.31 -15.14
N ALA A 56 20.05 21.83 -16.14
CA ALA A 56 21.13 22.82 -15.96
C ALA A 56 20.67 24.17 -15.38
N ASP A 57 19.38 24.52 -15.49
CA ASP A 57 18.82 25.78 -14.98
C ASP A 57 17.89 25.60 -13.75
N MET A 58 17.86 24.41 -13.13
CA MET A 58 17.11 24.26 -11.87
C MET A 58 17.83 25.01 -10.76
N GLY A 59 17.24 26.13 -10.31
CA GLY A 59 17.60 26.74 -9.04
C GLY A 59 17.52 25.75 -7.88
N LEU A 60 17.98 26.18 -6.70
CA LEU A 60 18.05 25.35 -5.48
C LEU A 60 16.69 24.76 -5.04
N VAL A 61 15.57 25.30 -5.54
CA VAL A 61 14.21 24.92 -5.17
C VAL A 61 13.34 24.77 -6.41
N LEU A 62 12.58 23.67 -6.47
CA LEU A 62 11.54 23.42 -7.47
C LEU A 62 10.17 23.81 -6.89
N HIS A 63 9.46 24.69 -7.57
CA HIS A 63 8.09 25.07 -7.20
C HIS A 63 7.08 24.37 -8.10
N ILE A 64 6.07 23.74 -7.49
CA ILE A 64 4.91 23.17 -8.19
C ILE A 64 3.66 23.88 -7.69
N GLN A 65 2.87 24.38 -8.63
CA GLN A 65 1.55 24.91 -8.37
C GLN A 65 0.50 24.08 -9.11
N CYS A 66 -0.51 23.61 -8.39
CA CYS A 66 -1.70 22.98 -8.94
C CYS A 66 -2.88 23.92 -8.72
N ALA A 67 -3.58 24.29 -9.80
CA ALA A 67 -4.79 25.10 -9.75
C ALA A 67 -5.99 24.28 -10.24
N LEU A 68 -6.91 23.96 -9.34
CA LEU A 68 -8.16 23.26 -9.65
C LEU A 68 -9.29 24.29 -9.73
N LEU A 69 -9.82 24.49 -10.94
CA LEU A 69 -11.01 25.29 -11.18
C LEU A 69 -12.25 24.40 -11.10
N TYR A 70 -13.19 24.74 -10.22
CA TYR A 70 -14.41 23.96 -10.02
C TYR A 70 -15.63 24.85 -9.71
N THR A 71 -16.81 24.25 -9.80
CA THR A 71 -18.08 24.89 -9.42
C THR A 71 -18.59 24.21 -8.16
N THR A 72 -18.92 24.99 -7.14
CA THR A 72 -19.48 24.47 -5.86
C THR A 72 -20.94 24.05 -6.03
N ILE A 73 -21.46 23.30 -5.04
CA ILE A 73 -22.90 22.95 -4.97
C ILE A 73 -23.82 24.18 -4.91
N TYR A 74 -23.29 25.34 -4.54
CA TYR A 74 -24.00 26.62 -4.52
C TYR A 74 -23.87 27.41 -5.83
N GLY A 75 -23.37 26.79 -6.90
CA GLY A 75 -23.20 27.44 -8.21
C GLY A 75 -22.03 28.43 -8.30
N GLN A 76 -21.23 28.58 -7.24
CA GLN A 76 -20.10 29.50 -7.24
C GLN A 76 -18.89 28.90 -7.97
N ARG A 77 -18.29 29.65 -8.89
CA ARG A 77 -17.03 29.31 -9.54
C ARG A 77 -15.87 29.62 -8.60
N ARG A 78 -15.07 28.61 -8.22
CA ARG A 78 -13.94 28.75 -7.29
C ARG A 78 -12.67 28.12 -7.88
N ILE A 79 -11.53 28.67 -7.51
CA ILE A 79 -10.21 28.09 -7.80
C ILE A 79 -9.59 27.64 -6.48
N ARG A 80 -9.15 26.39 -6.41
CA ARG A 80 -8.31 25.88 -5.32
C ARG A 80 -6.88 25.82 -5.82
N VAL A 81 -5.96 26.50 -5.14
CA VAL A 81 -4.53 26.52 -5.49
C VAL A 81 -3.75 25.79 -4.41
N ILE A 82 -2.91 24.85 -4.82
CA ILE A 82 -1.98 24.10 -3.96
C ILE A 82 -0.56 24.41 -4.45
N ASN A 83 0.28 24.91 -3.55
CA ASN A 83 1.68 25.24 -3.83
C ASN A 83 2.59 24.35 -3.01
N ILE A 84 3.57 23.70 -3.66
CA ILE A 84 4.63 22.94 -3.01
C ILE A 84 5.98 23.46 -3.49
N SER A 85 6.93 23.56 -2.57
CA SER A 85 8.32 23.90 -2.86
C SER A 85 9.20 22.76 -2.39
N LEU A 86 10.01 22.18 -3.28
CA LEU A 86 10.89 21.05 -2.99
C LEU A 86 12.35 21.46 -3.18
N PRO A 87 13.25 21.09 -2.25
CA PRO A 87 14.68 21.32 -2.45
C PRO A 87 15.23 20.43 -3.57
N CYS A 88 16.13 20.98 -4.38
CA CYS A 88 16.84 20.26 -5.43
C CYS A 88 18.21 19.78 -4.92
N THR A 89 18.62 18.57 -5.33
CA THR A 89 19.95 18.01 -5.00
C THR A 89 20.61 17.42 -6.24
N SER A 90 21.92 17.67 -6.39
CA SER A 90 22.78 16.99 -7.37
C SER A 90 23.40 15.71 -6.81
N ILE A 91 23.33 15.51 -5.48
CA ILE A 91 23.88 14.34 -4.77
C ILE A 91 22.80 13.26 -4.70
N LEU A 92 23.07 12.08 -5.29
CA LEU A 92 22.12 10.98 -5.39
C LEU A 92 21.78 10.35 -4.03
N SER A 93 22.73 10.31 -3.09
CA SER A 93 22.47 9.80 -1.73
C SER A 93 21.38 10.59 -0.99
N ASN A 94 21.32 11.91 -1.21
CA ASN A 94 20.26 12.74 -0.64
C ASN A 94 18.90 12.43 -1.28
N LEU A 95 18.86 12.12 -2.58
CA LEU A 95 17.63 11.70 -3.27
C LEU A 95 17.05 10.43 -2.65
N PHE A 96 17.89 9.41 -2.43
CA PHE A 96 17.44 8.15 -1.81
C PHE A 96 17.02 8.32 -0.35
N ARG A 97 17.64 9.26 0.39
CA ARG A 97 17.24 9.57 1.76
C ARG A 97 15.86 10.24 1.83
N CYS A 98 15.55 11.10 0.86
CA CYS A 98 14.28 11.82 0.78
C CYS A 98 13.20 11.09 -0.03
N ALA A 99 13.44 9.82 -0.40
CA ALA A 99 12.49 9.07 -1.20
C ALA A 99 11.24 8.72 -0.37
N ASP A 100 10.06 9.10 -0.87
CA ASP A 100 8.78 8.66 -0.30
C ASP A 100 8.39 7.32 -0.93
N LEU A 101 8.45 6.25 -0.13
CA LEU A 101 8.13 4.91 -0.57
C LEU A 101 6.66 4.78 -1.01
N GLU A 102 5.72 5.29 -0.23
CA GLU A 102 4.29 5.08 -0.48
C GLU A 102 3.86 5.83 -1.75
N ALA A 103 4.36 7.05 -1.94
CA ALA A 103 4.09 7.83 -3.15
C ALA A 103 4.69 7.17 -4.41
N GLN A 104 5.94 6.70 -4.34
CA GLN A 104 6.58 5.98 -5.45
C GLN A 104 5.87 4.66 -5.75
N PHE A 105 5.52 3.91 -4.72
CA PHE A 105 4.82 2.64 -4.88
C PHE A 105 3.44 2.84 -5.50
N THR A 106 2.68 3.84 -5.04
CA THR A 106 1.37 4.17 -5.62
C THR A 106 1.47 4.50 -7.10
N TYR A 107 2.51 5.22 -7.52
CA TYR A 107 2.78 5.44 -8.93
C TYR A 107 3.01 4.12 -9.69
N VAL A 108 3.83 3.22 -9.15
CA VAL A 108 4.07 1.89 -9.76
C VAL A 108 2.78 1.08 -9.87
N VAL A 109 1.93 1.10 -8.85
CA VAL A 109 0.61 0.44 -8.84
C VAL A 109 -0.29 0.99 -9.96
N LYS A 110 -0.35 2.32 -10.13
CA LYS A 110 -1.12 2.96 -11.21
C LYS A 110 -0.56 2.64 -12.60
N GLN A 111 0.77 2.59 -12.74
CA GLN A 111 1.40 2.20 -14.00
C GLN A 111 1.09 0.73 -14.35
N ALA A 112 1.11 -0.16 -13.35
CA ALA A 112 0.72 -1.55 -13.54
C ALA A 112 -0.75 -1.65 -14.00
N ALA A 113 -1.67 -0.94 -13.34
CA ALA A 113 -3.08 -0.90 -13.73
C ALA A 113 -3.29 -0.40 -15.16
N ASN A 114 -2.59 0.67 -15.56
CA ASN A 114 -2.66 1.22 -16.91
C ASN A 114 -2.08 0.27 -17.98
N GLY A 115 -1.14 -0.59 -17.60
CA GLY A 115 -0.53 -1.57 -18.51
C GLY A 115 -1.36 -2.82 -18.76
N ILE A 116 -2.26 -3.18 -17.83
CA ILE A 116 -3.10 -4.40 -17.92
C ILE A 116 -3.93 -4.46 -19.21
N PRO A 117 -4.61 -3.38 -19.66
CA PRO A 117 -5.39 -3.42 -20.89
C PRO A 117 -4.56 -3.57 -22.18
N SER A 118 -3.29 -3.17 -22.16
CA SER A 118 -2.45 -3.03 -23.35
C SER A 118 -1.34 -4.06 -23.47
N SER A 119 -1.10 -4.88 -22.45
CA SER A 119 0.05 -5.78 -22.38
C SER A 119 -0.30 -7.07 -21.63
N SER A 120 0.45 -8.14 -21.89
CA SER A 120 0.26 -9.37 -21.13
C SER A 120 0.61 -9.17 -19.64
N LEU A 121 -0.08 -9.90 -18.75
CA LEU A 121 0.19 -9.82 -17.30
C LEU A 121 1.64 -10.15 -16.96
N SER A 122 2.28 -11.05 -17.70
CA SER A 122 3.70 -11.36 -17.51
C SER A 122 4.58 -10.14 -17.75
N GLN A 123 4.38 -9.46 -18.88
CA GLN A 123 5.14 -8.25 -19.22
C GLN A 123 4.96 -7.15 -18.16
N VAL A 124 3.74 -6.97 -17.64
CA VAL A 124 3.47 -5.97 -16.60
C VAL A 124 4.19 -6.34 -15.29
N ARG A 125 4.16 -7.62 -14.88
CA ARG A 125 4.93 -8.10 -13.70
C ARG A 125 6.43 -7.92 -13.88
N ASP A 126 6.95 -8.22 -15.07
CA ASP A 126 8.36 -8.07 -15.40
C ASP A 126 8.78 -6.61 -15.36
N GLN A 127 7.93 -5.69 -15.83
CA GLN A 127 8.17 -4.25 -15.77
C GLN A 127 8.18 -3.72 -14.33
N VAL A 128 7.23 -4.15 -13.50
CA VAL A 128 7.16 -3.81 -12.07
C VAL A 128 8.42 -4.29 -11.35
N THR A 129 8.80 -5.56 -11.57
CA THR A 129 9.99 -6.17 -10.97
C THR A 129 11.28 -5.49 -11.45
N SER A 130 11.38 -5.21 -12.76
CA SER A 130 12.51 -4.51 -13.35
C SER A 130 12.67 -3.10 -12.80
N THR A 131 11.58 -2.39 -12.54
CA THR A 131 11.61 -1.05 -11.93
C THR A 131 12.23 -1.09 -10.54
N CYS A 132 11.80 -2.05 -9.70
CA CYS A 132 12.38 -2.27 -8.38
C CYS A 132 13.89 -2.58 -8.45
N ILE A 133 14.28 -3.54 -9.32
CA ILE A 133 15.69 -3.92 -9.53
C ILE A 133 16.53 -2.70 -9.97
N ASN A 134 16.05 -1.90 -10.91
CA ASN A 134 16.79 -0.74 -11.42
C ASN A 134 17.00 0.35 -10.34
N ILE A 135 16.00 0.58 -9.49
CA ILE A 135 16.10 1.53 -8.37
C ILE A 135 17.19 1.07 -7.40
N LEU A 136 17.16 -0.20 -6.99
CA LEU A 136 18.11 -0.76 -6.02
C LEU A 136 19.51 -0.91 -6.60
N GLN A 137 19.62 -1.27 -7.88
CA GLN A 137 20.89 -1.28 -8.61
C GLN A 137 21.51 0.12 -8.62
N SER A 138 20.72 1.15 -8.92
CA SER A 138 21.22 2.54 -8.94
C SER A 138 21.72 2.96 -7.55
N TYR A 139 21.00 2.62 -6.48
CA TYR A 139 21.47 2.87 -5.13
C TYR A 139 22.80 2.18 -4.84
N ARG A 140 22.89 0.88 -5.18
CA ARG A 140 24.10 0.08 -4.96
C ARG A 140 25.30 0.61 -5.73
N GLN A 141 25.12 1.01 -6.99
CA GLN A 141 26.19 1.50 -7.86
C GLN A 141 26.75 2.85 -7.41
N TYR A 142 25.87 3.78 -7.02
CA TYR A 142 26.25 5.19 -6.84
C TYR A 142 26.30 5.65 -5.38
N CYS A 143 25.65 4.94 -4.45
CA CYS A 143 25.59 5.35 -3.04
C CYS A 143 26.26 4.35 -2.09
N ALA A 144 26.35 3.07 -2.47
CA ALA A 144 26.85 2.01 -1.61
C ALA A 144 27.92 1.14 -2.30
N SER A 145 28.83 1.75 -3.07
CA SER A 145 29.80 1.02 -3.91
C SER A 145 30.86 0.24 -3.10
N VAL A 146 31.09 0.60 -1.84
CA VAL A 146 32.19 0.05 -1.02
C VAL A 146 31.83 -1.26 -0.29
N SER A 147 30.55 -1.62 -0.18
CA SER A 147 30.14 -2.83 0.55
C SER A 147 30.38 -4.12 -0.25
N SER A 148 30.53 -5.27 0.43
CA SER A 148 30.88 -6.55 -0.22
C SER A 148 29.83 -6.99 -1.25
N SER A 149 30.27 -7.61 -2.36
CA SER A 149 29.37 -8.03 -3.45
C SER A 149 28.28 -9.00 -3.00
N GLY A 150 28.52 -9.83 -1.98
CA GLY A 150 27.55 -10.79 -1.46
C GLY A 150 26.41 -10.18 -0.62
N GLN A 151 26.43 -8.88 -0.34
CA GLN A 151 25.38 -8.21 0.44
C GLN A 151 24.37 -7.47 -0.45
N LEU A 152 23.09 -7.65 -0.15
CA LEU A 152 22.01 -6.82 -0.69
C LEU A 152 21.86 -5.58 0.19
N ILE A 153 22.31 -4.42 -0.31
CA ILE A 153 22.21 -3.15 0.41
C ILE A 153 20.96 -2.40 -0.07
N LEU A 154 20.07 -2.07 0.87
CA LEU A 154 18.85 -1.30 0.60
C LEU A 154 18.97 0.10 1.22
N PRO A 155 18.43 1.15 0.58
CA PRO A 155 18.30 2.45 1.23
C PRO A 155 17.19 2.39 2.28
N GLU A 156 17.41 3.03 3.44
CA GLU A 156 16.47 2.99 4.57
C GLU A 156 15.04 3.39 4.16
N ALA A 157 14.92 4.45 3.36
CA ALA A 157 13.64 4.96 2.89
C ALA A 157 12.87 3.98 1.98
N LEU A 158 13.55 3.03 1.32
CA LEU A 158 12.93 2.05 0.41
C LEU A 158 13.14 0.61 0.86
N LYS A 159 13.40 0.36 2.16
CA LYS A 159 13.66 -0.99 2.67
C LYS A 159 12.51 -1.97 2.42
N LEU A 160 11.27 -1.47 2.35
CA LEU A 160 10.07 -2.27 2.05
C LEU A 160 9.71 -2.32 0.57
N LEU A 161 10.45 -1.64 -0.32
CA LEU A 161 10.18 -1.64 -1.76
C LEU A 161 10.15 -3.05 -2.37
N PRO A 162 11.10 -3.96 -2.07
CA PRO A 162 11.02 -5.33 -2.56
C PRO A 162 9.76 -6.06 -2.11
N LEU A 163 9.37 -5.88 -0.85
CA LEU A 163 8.19 -6.53 -0.27
C LEU A 163 6.90 -6.05 -0.95
N TYR A 164 6.74 -4.74 -1.13
CA TYR A 164 5.58 -4.17 -1.82
C TYR A 164 5.55 -4.54 -3.31
N THR A 165 6.73 -4.64 -3.95
CA THR A 165 6.83 -5.12 -5.34
C THR A 165 6.33 -6.56 -5.45
N LEU A 166 6.76 -7.45 -4.55
CA LEU A 166 6.29 -8.83 -4.51
C LEU A 166 4.77 -8.90 -4.28
N ALA A 167 4.26 -8.16 -3.30
CA ALA A 167 2.83 -8.09 -3.02
C ALA A 167 2.02 -7.62 -4.24
N LEU A 168 2.52 -6.63 -5.00
CA LEU A 168 1.89 -6.17 -6.23
C LEU A 168 1.83 -7.28 -7.28
N THR A 169 2.90 -8.05 -7.46
CA THR A 169 2.90 -9.18 -8.43
C THR A 169 1.92 -10.29 -8.06
N LYS A 170 1.60 -10.45 -6.77
CA LYS A 170 0.64 -11.42 -6.23
C LYS A 170 -0.79 -10.88 -6.13
N SER A 171 -0.99 -9.56 -6.29
CA SER A 171 -2.29 -8.92 -6.19
C SER A 171 -3.28 -9.41 -7.26
N ILE A 172 -4.58 -9.22 -7.00
CA ILE A 172 -5.68 -9.55 -7.93
C ILE A 172 -5.44 -8.95 -9.32
N GLY A 173 -4.86 -7.74 -9.38
CA GLY A 173 -4.52 -7.07 -10.63
C GLY A 173 -3.56 -7.84 -11.52
N LEU A 174 -2.57 -8.54 -10.95
CA LEU A 174 -1.45 -9.14 -11.70
C LEU A 174 -1.32 -10.66 -11.58
N ARG A 175 -2.02 -11.32 -10.66
CA ARG A 175 -2.04 -12.80 -10.56
C ARG A 175 -2.73 -13.42 -11.78
N ASN A 176 -2.38 -14.67 -12.15
CA ASN A 176 -2.93 -15.33 -13.35
C ASN A 176 -4.32 -15.94 -13.10
N ASP A 177 -4.61 -16.32 -11.88
CA ASP A 177 -5.76 -17.11 -11.44
C ASP A 177 -6.93 -16.26 -10.89
N GLY A 178 -6.96 -14.97 -11.22
CA GLY A 178 -8.03 -14.04 -10.81
C GLY A 178 -9.17 -13.94 -11.83
N ARG A 179 -10.41 -13.79 -11.34
CA ARG A 179 -11.59 -13.54 -12.19
C ARG A 179 -11.42 -12.22 -12.96
N LEU A 180 -11.93 -12.17 -14.18
CA LEU A 180 -11.84 -10.99 -15.04
C LEU A 180 -12.57 -9.78 -14.43
N ASP A 181 -13.72 -10.01 -13.81
CA ASP A 181 -14.50 -8.96 -13.15
C ASP A 181 -13.73 -8.35 -11.96
N ASP A 182 -13.14 -9.18 -11.10
CA ASP A 182 -12.34 -8.73 -9.95
C ASP A 182 -11.12 -7.92 -10.41
N ARG A 183 -10.48 -8.35 -11.50
CA ARG A 183 -9.35 -7.62 -12.08
C ARG A 183 -9.78 -6.27 -12.67
N SER A 184 -10.89 -6.26 -13.39
CA SER A 184 -11.45 -5.03 -13.98
C SER A 184 -11.85 -4.03 -12.88
N TYR A 185 -12.44 -4.54 -11.79
CA TYR A 185 -12.75 -3.77 -10.59
C TYR A 185 -11.48 -3.20 -9.94
N TRP A 186 -10.44 -4.02 -9.77
CA TRP A 186 -9.17 -3.59 -9.21
C TRP A 186 -8.52 -2.46 -10.03
N VAL A 187 -8.51 -2.58 -11.36
CA VAL A 187 -8.00 -1.52 -12.27
C VAL A 187 -8.80 -0.23 -12.13
N SER A 188 -10.13 -0.33 -12.02
CA SER A 188 -11.02 0.81 -11.83
C SER A 188 -10.72 1.56 -10.53
N ILE A 189 -10.57 0.84 -9.41
CA ILE A 189 -10.22 1.44 -8.11
C ILE A 189 -8.85 2.12 -8.18
N VAL A 190 -7.84 1.41 -8.66
CA VAL A 190 -6.45 1.89 -8.70
C VAL A 190 -6.32 3.20 -9.47
N SER A 191 -7.13 3.41 -10.51
CA SER A 191 -7.12 4.65 -11.29
C SER A 191 -7.32 5.90 -10.41
N SER A 192 -8.13 5.79 -9.35
CA SER A 192 -8.48 6.88 -8.44
C SER A 192 -7.97 6.68 -7.01
N VAL A 193 -7.14 5.68 -6.74
CA VAL A 193 -6.66 5.40 -5.38
C VAL A 193 -5.73 6.52 -4.88
N SER A 194 -5.85 6.86 -3.60
CA SER A 194 -4.93 7.75 -2.87
C SER A 194 -3.71 6.98 -2.38
N VAL A 195 -2.62 7.70 -2.05
CA VAL A 195 -1.41 7.05 -1.49
C VAL A 195 -1.72 6.27 -0.21
N SER A 196 -2.53 6.86 0.67
CA SER A 196 -2.97 6.24 1.93
C SER A 196 -3.76 4.93 1.77
N LEU A 197 -4.35 4.69 0.60
CA LEU A 197 -5.16 3.49 0.29
C LEU A 197 -4.46 2.53 -0.67
N ALA A 198 -3.45 2.98 -1.40
CA ALA A 198 -2.75 2.17 -2.40
C ALA A 198 -1.91 1.06 -1.77
N VAL A 199 -1.17 1.37 -0.70
CA VAL A 199 -0.38 0.36 0.02
C VAL A 199 -1.29 -0.73 0.60
N PRO A 200 -2.33 -0.43 1.39
CA PRO A 200 -3.21 -1.45 1.95
C PRO A 200 -3.97 -2.29 0.92
N LEU A 201 -4.31 -1.72 -0.24
CA LEU A 201 -4.95 -2.43 -1.34
C LEU A 201 -4.08 -3.59 -1.87
N VAL A 202 -2.76 -3.47 -1.73
CA VAL A 202 -1.78 -4.44 -2.25
C VAL A 202 -1.10 -5.25 -1.14
N PHE A 203 -0.78 -4.60 -0.04
CA PHE A 203 -0.15 -5.17 1.16
C PHE A 203 -1.08 -4.93 2.35
N PRO A 204 -2.04 -5.84 2.61
CA PRO A 204 -3.02 -5.68 3.68
C PRO A 204 -2.37 -5.71 5.07
N ARG A 205 -3.11 -5.31 6.11
CA ARG A 205 -2.65 -5.44 7.50
C ARG A 205 -3.33 -6.63 8.16
N MET A 206 -2.54 -7.51 8.79
CA MET A 206 -3.06 -8.62 9.60
C MET A 206 -2.93 -8.29 11.08
N ILE A 207 -4.02 -8.44 11.83
CA ILE A 207 -4.12 -8.08 13.25
C ILE A 207 -4.70 -9.28 14.02
N ALA A 208 -4.05 -9.68 15.11
CA ALA A 208 -4.60 -10.67 16.03
C ALA A 208 -5.74 -10.05 16.86
N LEU A 209 -6.94 -10.62 16.77
CA LEU A 209 -8.10 -10.17 17.55
C LEU A 209 -8.23 -10.89 18.89
N HIS A 210 -7.74 -12.12 18.97
CA HIS A 210 -7.92 -13.02 20.12
C HIS A 210 -7.10 -12.61 21.37
N ASP A 211 -6.06 -11.79 21.20
CA ASP A 211 -5.11 -11.40 22.26
C ASP A 211 -5.15 -9.88 22.56
N LEU A 212 -6.27 -9.21 22.29
CA LEU A 212 -6.35 -7.75 22.51
C LEU A 212 -6.46 -7.37 24.00
N THR A 213 -6.92 -8.29 24.85
CA THR A 213 -7.12 -8.03 26.28
C THR A 213 -5.83 -8.00 27.08
N SER A 214 -4.76 -8.68 26.62
CA SER A 214 -3.45 -8.72 27.29
C SER A 214 -2.66 -7.42 27.14
N ARG A 215 -3.10 -6.50 26.28
CA ARG A 215 -2.45 -5.21 26.01
C ARG A 215 -2.82 -4.17 27.05
N ASP A 216 -1.82 -3.40 27.47
CA ASP A 216 -1.99 -2.24 28.34
C ASP A 216 -2.78 -1.11 27.65
N ASP A 217 -3.36 -0.18 28.41
CA ASP A 217 -4.14 0.92 27.85
C ASP A 217 -3.27 2.04 27.23
N GLU A 218 -1.97 2.07 27.55
CA GLU A 218 -0.98 2.99 26.96
C GLU A 218 -0.53 2.57 25.54
N ASP A 219 -0.85 1.35 25.17
CA ASP A 219 -0.46 0.75 23.90
C ASP A 219 -1.27 1.36 22.74
N PRO A 220 -0.69 1.49 21.52
CA PRO A 220 -1.44 2.01 20.38
C PRO A 220 -2.72 1.21 20.14
N LEU A 221 -3.83 1.94 19.90
CA LEU A 221 -5.15 1.32 19.77
C LEU A 221 -5.17 0.17 18.75
N ILE A 222 -4.63 0.41 17.56
CA ILE A 222 -4.39 -0.66 16.58
C ILE A 222 -3.06 -1.37 16.95
N PRO A 223 -3.08 -2.69 17.19
CA PRO A 223 -1.84 -3.45 17.42
C PRO A 223 -0.88 -3.36 16.24
N ASN A 224 0.41 -3.58 16.52
CA ASN A 224 1.39 -3.75 15.46
C ASN A 224 0.95 -4.90 14.53
N PRO A 225 0.81 -4.65 13.21
CA PRO A 225 0.40 -5.70 12.29
C PRO A 225 1.40 -6.85 12.25
N LEU A 226 0.88 -8.06 12.16
CA LEU A 226 1.66 -9.28 11.94
C LEU A 226 2.19 -9.33 10.51
N THR A 227 3.34 -9.98 10.30
CA THR A 227 3.85 -10.24 8.95
C THR A 227 2.92 -11.18 8.20
N LEU A 228 2.83 -11.01 6.88
CA LEU A 228 1.83 -11.67 6.04
C LEU A 228 2.31 -13.04 5.58
N ASN A 229 2.61 -13.91 6.54
CA ASN A 229 3.00 -15.30 6.34
C ASN A 229 2.12 -16.22 7.17
N SER A 230 2.10 -17.50 6.80
CA SER A 230 1.31 -18.53 7.50
C SER A 230 1.90 -18.93 8.84
N GLU A 231 3.19 -18.68 9.10
CA GLU A 231 3.86 -19.01 10.38
C GLU A 231 3.28 -18.21 11.55
N ASN A 232 2.77 -17.00 11.30
CA ASN A 232 2.09 -16.17 12.30
C ASN A 232 0.63 -16.57 12.57
N ILE A 233 0.08 -17.54 11.84
CA ILE A 233 -1.31 -17.98 12.00
C ILE A 233 -1.34 -19.24 12.86
N GLN A 234 -1.80 -19.06 14.09
CA GLN A 234 -2.02 -20.15 15.04
C GLN A 234 -3.44 -20.73 14.92
N ASP A 235 -3.57 -22.05 15.07
CA ASP A 235 -4.85 -22.75 15.01
C ASP A 235 -5.84 -22.36 16.12
N ASN A 236 -5.36 -21.79 17.23
CA ASN A 236 -6.18 -21.28 18.33
C ASN A 236 -6.43 -19.75 18.25
N GLY A 237 -6.05 -19.10 17.15
CA GLY A 237 -6.14 -17.66 16.98
C GLY A 237 -7.30 -17.19 16.09
N ILE A 238 -7.70 -15.93 16.29
CA ILE A 238 -8.62 -15.18 15.43
C ILE A 238 -7.86 -13.97 14.87
N TYR A 239 -7.92 -13.76 13.56
CA TYR A 239 -7.17 -12.74 12.83
C TYR A 239 -8.08 -11.90 11.93
N LEU A 240 -7.84 -10.60 11.89
CA LEU A 240 -8.42 -9.66 10.94
C LEU A 240 -7.36 -9.25 9.93
N LEU A 241 -7.61 -9.51 8.64
CA LEU A 241 -6.81 -9.02 7.53
C LEU A 241 -7.61 -7.95 6.79
N GLU A 242 -7.14 -6.70 6.75
CA GLU A 242 -7.85 -5.60 6.09
C GLU A 242 -7.02 -5.03 4.92
N ASN A 243 -7.68 -4.80 3.79
CA ASN A 243 -7.04 -4.31 2.55
C ASN A 243 -7.44 -2.87 2.19
N GLY A 244 -7.97 -2.11 3.14
CA GLY A 244 -8.51 -0.76 2.92
C GLY A 244 -9.94 -0.69 2.36
N GLU A 245 -10.53 -1.82 1.94
CA GLU A 245 -11.91 -1.89 1.42
C GLU A 245 -12.75 -2.91 2.19
N ASP A 246 -12.28 -4.16 2.24
CA ASP A 246 -12.88 -5.28 2.94
C ASP A 246 -11.98 -5.69 4.12
N GLY A 247 -12.60 -6.28 5.16
CA GLY A 247 -11.92 -6.98 6.24
C GLY A 247 -12.22 -8.47 6.17
N PHE A 248 -11.19 -9.30 6.23
CA PHE A 248 -11.28 -10.75 6.17
C PHE A 248 -10.94 -11.31 7.54
N ILE A 249 -11.89 -12.00 8.15
CA ILE A 249 -11.75 -12.60 9.48
C ILE A 249 -11.44 -14.07 9.30
N HIS A 250 -10.25 -14.48 9.73
CA HIS A 250 -9.86 -15.87 9.80
C HIS A 250 -9.97 -16.38 11.24
N VAL A 251 -10.61 -17.54 11.41
CA VAL A 251 -10.77 -18.22 12.68
C VAL A 251 -10.08 -19.58 12.57
N GLY A 252 -9.14 -19.84 13.48
CA GLY A 252 -8.46 -21.12 13.57
C GLY A 252 -9.37 -22.24 14.07
N ASN A 253 -9.01 -23.49 13.77
CA ASN A 253 -9.83 -24.67 14.07
C ASN A 253 -9.92 -25.02 15.57
N ALA A 254 -8.92 -24.59 16.36
CA ALA A 254 -8.78 -24.88 17.79
C ALA A 254 -9.04 -23.65 18.66
N VAL A 255 -9.74 -22.65 18.12
CA VAL A 255 -10.12 -21.44 18.87
C VAL A 255 -11.07 -21.82 19.99
N ASN A 256 -10.87 -21.22 21.17
CA ASN A 256 -11.76 -21.42 22.30
C ASN A 256 -13.17 -20.88 21.98
N PRO A 257 -14.24 -21.70 22.08
CA PRO A 257 -15.62 -21.26 21.84
C PRO A 257 -16.04 -20.03 22.65
N ALA A 258 -15.49 -19.85 23.86
CA ALA A 258 -15.76 -18.67 24.68
C ALA A 258 -15.23 -17.37 24.05
N THR A 259 -14.08 -17.43 23.35
CA THR A 259 -13.52 -16.27 22.64
C THR A 259 -14.38 -15.91 21.43
N LEU A 260 -14.92 -16.91 20.72
CA LEU A 260 -15.86 -16.67 19.62
C LEU A 260 -17.15 -16.02 20.10
N GLU A 261 -17.70 -16.52 21.20
CA GLU A 261 -18.92 -15.97 21.79
C GLU A 261 -18.71 -14.53 22.26
N GLN A 262 -17.56 -14.22 22.86
CA GLN A 262 -17.21 -12.85 23.27
C GLN A 262 -17.13 -11.87 22.09
N ILE A 263 -16.62 -12.29 20.93
CA ILE A 263 -16.41 -11.40 19.78
C ILE A 263 -17.63 -11.35 18.85
N PHE A 264 -18.24 -12.50 18.57
CA PHE A 264 -19.26 -12.66 17.52
C PHE A 264 -20.64 -13.07 18.05
N GLY A 265 -20.79 -13.41 19.33
CA GLY A 265 -22.06 -13.85 19.91
C GLY A 265 -22.46 -15.29 19.59
N PHE A 266 -21.58 -16.08 18.97
CA PHE A 266 -21.78 -17.51 18.71
C PHE A 266 -20.56 -18.34 19.12
N SER A 267 -20.78 -19.57 19.57
CA SER A 267 -19.70 -20.45 20.05
C SER A 267 -19.12 -21.38 18.96
N PHE A 268 -19.80 -21.50 17.81
CA PHE A 268 -19.40 -22.39 16.71
C PHE A 268 -19.54 -21.68 15.35
N LEU A 269 -18.64 -22.00 14.41
CA LEU A 269 -18.68 -21.46 13.04
C LEU A 269 -19.72 -22.14 12.14
N ALA A 270 -20.25 -23.29 12.55
CA ALA A 270 -21.27 -24.01 11.79
C ALA A 270 -22.55 -23.17 11.69
N GLY A 271 -22.92 -22.78 10.47
CA GLY A 271 -24.08 -21.90 10.23
C GLY A 271 -23.81 -20.40 10.44
N ALA A 272 -22.57 -20.00 10.74
CA ALA A 272 -22.20 -18.59 10.83
C ALA A 272 -22.34 -17.91 9.45
N PRO A 273 -22.83 -16.66 9.40
CA PRO A 273 -22.97 -15.95 8.15
C PRO A 273 -21.59 -15.60 7.57
N ASN A 274 -21.45 -15.70 6.25
CA ASN A 274 -20.23 -15.30 5.55
C ASN A 274 -19.93 -13.80 5.70
N LEU A 275 -20.97 -12.99 5.83
CA LEU A 275 -20.87 -11.56 6.11
C LEU A 275 -21.14 -11.34 7.59
N LEU A 276 -20.12 -10.86 8.31
CA LEU A 276 -20.20 -10.61 9.74
C LEU A 276 -20.57 -9.14 10.00
N VAL A 277 -21.51 -8.95 10.92
CA VAL A 277 -21.80 -7.66 11.53
C VAL A 277 -21.24 -7.72 12.94
N LEU A 278 -20.24 -6.89 13.23
CA LEU A 278 -19.71 -6.79 14.59
C LEU A 278 -20.70 -6.02 15.46
N GLU A 279 -21.27 -6.72 16.43
CA GLU A 279 -21.99 -6.14 17.54
C GLU A 279 -21.03 -5.85 18.69
N GLN A 280 -21.43 -4.93 19.57
CA GLN A 280 -20.69 -4.65 20.79
C GLN A 280 -21.39 -5.34 21.96
N PHE A 281 -20.74 -6.37 22.49
CA PHE A 281 -21.21 -7.12 23.66
C PHE A 281 -20.62 -6.52 24.93
N ASP A 282 -21.26 -6.80 26.08
CA ASP A 282 -20.80 -6.35 27.39
C ASP A 282 -19.64 -7.21 27.91
N ASN A 283 -18.50 -7.15 27.21
CA ASN A 283 -17.24 -7.74 27.64
C ASN A 283 -16.05 -6.93 27.10
N VAL A 284 -14.91 -7.05 27.77
CA VAL A 284 -13.70 -6.25 27.48
C VAL A 284 -13.15 -6.55 26.08
N LEU A 285 -13.13 -7.82 25.68
CA LEU A 285 -12.60 -8.24 24.38
C LEU A 285 -13.42 -7.67 23.23
N SER A 286 -14.74 -7.79 23.28
CA SER A 286 -15.68 -7.22 22.30
C SER A 286 -15.49 -5.71 22.16
N ARG A 287 -15.35 -5.00 23.29
CA ARG A 287 -15.11 -3.55 23.29
C ARG A 287 -13.80 -3.21 22.57
N LYS A 288 -12.70 -3.86 22.94
CA LYS A 288 -11.39 -3.65 22.29
C LYS A 288 -11.42 -3.98 20.79
N VAL A 289 -12.05 -5.09 20.39
CA VAL A 289 -12.21 -5.44 18.96
C VAL A 289 -12.98 -4.35 18.21
N ASN A 290 -14.09 -3.87 18.78
CA ASN A 290 -14.89 -2.81 18.18
C ASN A 290 -14.10 -1.49 18.06
N GLU A 291 -13.32 -1.11 19.07
CA GLU A 291 -12.47 0.07 19.02
C GLU A 291 -11.40 -0.02 17.92
N VAL A 292 -10.71 -1.16 17.80
CA VAL A 292 -9.74 -1.41 16.72
C VAL A 292 -10.39 -1.30 15.34
N VAL A 293 -11.53 -1.96 15.14
CA VAL A 293 -12.24 -1.94 13.85
C VAL A 293 -12.77 -0.53 13.53
N ASN A 294 -13.26 0.20 14.52
CA ASN A 294 -13.73 1.58 14.34
C ASN A 294 -12.58 2.54 14.01
N GLU A 295 -11.40 2.36 14.60
CA GLU A 295 -10.22 3.14 14.22
C GLU A 295 -9.75 2.82 12.79
N ILE A 296 -9.78 1.55 12.38
CA ILE A 296 -9.51 1.17 10.97
C ILE A 296 -10.53 1.85 10.04
N ARG A 297 -11.82 1.84 10.37
CA ARG A 297 -12.87 2.52 9.60
C ARG A 297 -12.63 4.03 9.51
N ARG A 298 -12.12 4.66 10.58
CA ARG A 298 -11.77 6.09 10.61
C ARG A 298 -10.60 6.41 9.69
N GLN A 299 -9.60 5.51 9.60
CA GLN A 299 -8.43 5.65 8.73
C GLN A 299 -8.74 5.41 7.25
N ARG A 300 -9.74 4.58 6.96
CA ARG A 300 -10.02 4.05 5.61
C ARG A 300 -11.41 4.48 5.14
N CYS A 301 -12.37 3.55 5.19
CA CYS A 301 -13.75 3.73 4.79
C CYS A 301 -14.68 3.51 6.01
N SER A 302 -15.74 4.30 6.10
CA SER A 302 -16.73 4.18 7.19
C SER A 302 -17.43 2.82 7.21
N TYR A 303 -17.49 2.13 6.07
CA TYR A 303 -18.07 0.80 5.94
C TYR A 303 -16.98 -0.23 5.55
N LEU A 304 -16.33 -0.80 6.57
CA LEU A 304 -15.45 -1.96 6.41
C LEU A 304 -16.28 -3.24 6.46
N ARG A 305 -16.45 -3.89 5.30
CA ARG A 305 -17.24 -5.12 5.18
C ARG A 305 -16.45 -6.32 5.68
N LEU A 306 -16.95 -6.99 6.71
CA LEU A 306 -16.24 -8.10 7.37
C LEU A 306 -16.71 -9.45 6.84
N ARG A 307 -15.80 -10.23 6.27
CA ARG A 307 -16.08 -11.54 5.68
C ARG A 307 -15.41 -12.65 6.48
N LEU A 308 -16.17 -13.69 6.82
CA LEU A 308 -15.64 -14.87 7.47
C LEU A 308 -14.91 -15.76 6.44
N CYS A 309 -13.65 -16.10 6.74
CA CYS A 309 -12.77 -16.91 5.91
C CYS A 309 -12.44 -18.22 6.65
N GLN A 310 -13.06 -19.31 6.21
CA GLN A 310 -12.93 -20.63 6.84
C GLN A 310 -11.97 -21.54 6.08
N LYS A 311 -11.20 -22.36 6.80
CA LYS A 311 -10.30 -23.35 6.19
C LYS A 311 -11.11 -24.46 5.51
N GLY A 312 -10.74 -24.82 4.30
CA GLY A 312 -11.46 -25.81 3.48
C GLY A 312 -12.41 -25.19 2.46
N ASP A 313 -12.82 -23.93 2.66
CA ASP A 313 -13.68 -23.19 1.73
C ASP A 313 -12.87 -22.24 0.82
N PRO A 314 -13.44 -21.85 -0.34
CA PRO A 314 -12.81 -20.88 -1.24
C PRO A 314 -12.46 -19.53 -0.56
N SER A 315 -13.19 -19.12 0.48
CA SER A 315 -12.90 -17.91 1.24
C SER A 315 -11.61 -18.02 2.05
N GLY A 316 -11.27 -19.21 2.55
CA GLY A 316 -10.01 -19.49 3.22
C GLY A 316 -8.83 -19.57 2.25
N ASP A 317 -9.03 -20.14 1.06
CA ASP A 317 -8.01 -20.11 -0.01
C ASP A 317 -7.72 -18.67 -0.44
N PHE A 318 -8.76 -17.85 -0.57
CA PHE A 318 -8.61 -16.43 -0.85
C PHE A 318 -7.83 -15.71 0.26
N PHE A 319 -8.15 -15.94 1.53
CA PHE A 319 -7.41 -15.39 2.67
C PHE A 319 -5.92 -15.79 2.62
N ARG A 320 -5.62 -17.06 2.39
CA ARG A 320 -4.23 -17.56 2.24
C ARG A 320 -3.50 -16.88 1.08
N SER A 321 -4.20 -16.58 0.00
CA SER A 321 -3.59 -15.88 -1.14
C SER A 321 -3.17 -14.43 -0.84
N LEU A 322 -3.68 -13.85 0.26
CA LEU A 322 -3.29 -12.52 0.76
C LEU A 322 -2.07 -12.57 1.70
N LEU A 323 -1.58 -13.77 2.06
CA LEU A 323 -0.32 -13.97 2.79
C LEU A 323 0.86 -13.84 1.82
N VAL A 324 1.14 -12.59 1.43
CA VAL A 324 2.02 -12.28 0.29
C VAL A 324 3.49 -12.66 0.50
N GLU A 325 3.92 -12.95 1.74
CA GLU A 325 5.29 -13.39 2.01
C GLU A 325 5.48 -14.88 1.72
N ASP A 326 4.40 -15.67 1.79
CA ASP A 326 4.42 -17.10 1.52
C ASP A 326 4.61 -17.42 0.04
N LYS A 327 5.05 -18.65 -0.23
CA LYS A 327 5.19 -19.13 -1.59
C LYS A 327 3.81 -19.33 -2.24
N ALA A 328 3.57 -18.60 -3.32
CA ALA A 328 2.35 -18.74 -4.12
C ALA A 328 2.56 -19.74 -5.29
N PRO A 329 1.50 -20.38 -5.80
CA PRO A 329 1.59 -21.23 -6.99
C PRO A 329 2.19 -20.46 -8.18
N GLY A 330 3.34 -20.89 -8.68
CA GLY A 330 4.04 -20.22 -9.78
C GLY A 330 4.70 -18.88 -9.42
N GLY A 331 4.80 -18.55 -8.13
CA GLY A 331 5.46 -17.35 -7.62
C GLY A 331 6.57 -17.67 -6.61
N LEU A 332 7.28 -16.63 -6.17
CA LEU A 332 8.36 -16.71 -5.19
C LEU A 332 7.85 -16.38 -3.78
N SER A 333 8.42 -16.97 -2.74
CA SER A 333 8.33 -16.43 -1.37
C SER A 333 9.10 -15.12 -1.25
N TYR A 334 8.94 -14.39 -0.15
CA TYR A 334 9.67 -13.14 0.07
C TYR A 334 11.20 -13.34 0.07
N VAL A 335 11.68 -14.39 0.73
CA VAL A 335 13.11 -14.72 0.76
C VAL A 335 13.63 -15.10 -0.63
N GLU A 336 12.90 -15.94 -1.36
CA GLU A 336 13.24 -16.30 -2.75
C GLU A 336 13.27 -15.07 -3.67
N PHE A 337 12.34 -14.13 -3.47
CA PHE A 337 12.27 -12.88 -4.23
C PHE A 337 13.46 -11.96 -3.96
N LEU A 338 13.90 -11.82 -2.70
CA LEU A 338 15.11 -11.05 -2.36
C LEU A 338 16.36 -11.65 -3.01
N VAL A 339 16.50 -12.98 -3.02
CA VAL A 339 17.59 -13.67 -3.72
C VAL A 339 17.52 -13.41 -5.23
N HIS A 340 16.33 -13.46 -5.83
CA HIS A 340 16.12 -13.14 -7.23
C HIS A 340 16.54 -11.69 -7.57
N VAL A 341 16.07 -10.71 -6.79
CA VAL A 341 16.43 -9.30 -6.94
C VAL A 341 17.94 -9.11 -6.82
N HIS A 342 18.57 -9.71 -5.81
CA HIS A 342 20.01 -9.60 -5.62
C HIS A 342 20.80 -10.17 -6.81
N ARG A 343 20.43 -11.36 -7.31
CA ARG A 343 21.08 -11.96 -8.51
C ARG A 343 20.96 -11.05 -9.74
N GLN A 344 19.79 -10.47 -9.97
CA GLN A 344 19.57 -9.55 -11.08
C GLN A 344 20.39 -8.27 -10.96
N ILE A 345 20.54 -7.73 -9.75
CA ILE A 345 21.41 -6.57 -9.49
C ILE A 345 22.87 -6.92 -9.83
N GLN A 346 23.37 -8.07 -9.36
CA GLN A 346 24.75 -8.50 -9.65
C GLN A 346 24.99 -8.66 -11.16
N SER A 347 24.07 -9.33 -11.86
CA SER A 347 24.17 -9.56 -13.31
C SER A 347 24.22 -8.27 -14.13
N LYS A 348 23.71 -7.15 -13.60
CA LYS A 348 23.76 -5.84 -14.27
C LYS A 348 24.97 -4.98 -13.86
N MET A 349 25.75 -5.43 -12.87
CA MET A 349 26.95 -4.74 -12.39
C MET A 349 28.24 -5.32 -12.97
N THR A 350 28.23 -6.62 -13.30
CA THR A 350 29.17 -7.22 -14.27
C THR A 350 28.86 -6.74 -15.67
#